data_AF-A0AA46UNQ4-F1
#
_entry.id   AF-A0AA46UNQ4-F1
#
_cell.length_a   1.000
_cell.length_b   1.000
_cell.length_c   1.000
_cell.angle_alpha   90.00
_cell.angle_beta   90.00
_cell.angle_gamma   90.00
#
_symmetry.space_group_name_H-M   'P 1'
#
loop_
_entity.id
_entity.type
_entity.pdbx_description
1 polymer ?
#
loop_
_entity_poly.entity_id
_entity_poly.type
_entity_poly.pdbx_seq_one_letter_code
_entity_poly.pdbx_strand_id
1 'polypeptide(L)' 'MSNSSSEANHLIEMLKDRLEECCDCIEAGYEITRSAGCTTIDAELTVEDGRSFIAEATCYLEEQERESCNTPQ' A
#
# COMPACT_ATOMS: atom_id res chain seq x y z
N MET A 1 -18.19 -3.52 22.37
CA MET A 1 -18.32 -3.90 20.95
C MET A 1 -17.36 -3.00 20.17
N SER A 2 -16.11 -3.43 19.94
CA SER A 2 -15.08 -2.58 19.30
C SER A 2 -13.79 -3.34 18.90
N ASN A 3 -13.86 -4.65 18.59
CA ASN A 3 -12.67 -5.39 18.11
C ASN A 3 -12.53 -5.39 16.58
N SER A 4 -13.63 -5.23 15.84
CA SER A 4 -13.62 -5.35 14.38
C SER A 4 -12.91 -4.20 13.67
N SER A 5 -12.92 -2.99 14.24
CA SER A 5 -12.21 -1.82 13.68
C SER A 5 -10.69 -1.96 13.81
N SER A 6 -10.21 -2.45 14.95
CA SER A 6 -8.77 -2.72 15.15
C SER A 6 -8.26 -3.85 14.24
N GLU A 7 -9.03 -4.92 14.07
CA GLU A 7 -8.67 -6.04 13.18
C GLU A 7 -8.66 -5.60 11.72
N ALA A 8 -9.62 -4.76 11.31
CA ALA A 8 -9.66 -4.20 9.95
C ALA A 8 -8.47 -3.28 9.67
N ASN A 9 -8.12 -2.38 10.60
CA ASN A 9 -6.96 -1.50 10.46
C ASN A 9 -5.66 -2.30 10.34
N HIS A 10 -5.49 -3.34 11.16
CA HIS A 10 -4.32 -4.20 11.08
C HIS A 10 -4.23 -4.96 9.75
N LEU A 11 -5.36 -5.43 9.22
CA LEU A 11 -5.41 -6.06 7.89
C LEU A 11 -5.02 -5.05 6.80
N ILE A 12 -5.52 -3.81 6.86
CA ILE A 12 -5.18 -2.75 5.90
C ILE A 12 -3.68 -2.43 5.96
N GLU A 13 -3.11 -2.30 7.15
CA GLU A 13 -1.67 -2.07 7.36
C GLU A 13 -0.83 -3.21 6.74
N MET A 14 -1.15 -4.46 7.04
CA MET A 14 -0.46 -5.61 6.48
C MET A 14 -0.57 -5.67 4.94
N LEU A 15 -1.75 -5.36 4.38
CA LEU A 15 -1.94 -5.34 2.93
C LEU A 15 -1.15 -4.21 2.27
N LYS A 16 -1.10 -3.03 2.90
CA LYS A 16 -0.30 -1.88 2.46
C LYS A 16 1.18 -2.25 2.42
N ASP A 17 1.73 -2.78 3.51
CA ASP A 17 3.14 -3.15 3.61
C ASP A 17 3.52 -4.23 2.58
N ARG A 18 2.63 -5.22 2.39
CA ARG A 18 2.88 -6.28 1.40
C ARG A 18 2.81 -5.76 -0.04
N LEU A 19 1.93 -4.80 -0.31
CA LEU A 19 1.84 -4.16 -1.62
C LEU A 19 3.06 -3.27 -1.89
N GLU A 20 3.56 -2.56 -0.88
CA GLU A 20 4.79 -1.77 -0.96
C GLU A 20 5.99 -2.65 -1.34
N GLU A 21 6.19 -3.75 -0.62
CA GLU A 21 7.26 -4.72 -0.95
C GLU A 21 7.10 -5.28 -2.38
N CYS A 22 5.86 -5.54 -2.80
CA CYS A 22 5.57 -6.02 -4.15
C CYS A 22 5.95 -4.98 -5.22
N CYS A 23 5.58 -3.72 -5.00
CA CYS A 23 5.94 -2.61 -5.88
C CYS A 23 7.46 -2.45 -5.99
N ASP A 24 8.17 -2.44 -4.85
CA ASP A 24 9.63 -2.34 -4.82
C ASP A 24 10.29 -3.49 -5.62
N CYS A 25 9.78 -4.71 -5.48
CA CYS A 25 10.26 -5.88 -6.21
C CYS A 25 10.04 -5.75 -7.72
N ILE A 26 8.89 -5.24 -8.14
CA ILE A 26 8.57 -5.02 -9.56
C ILE A 26 9.50 -3.95 -10.16
N GLU A 27 9.67 -2.83 -9.46
CA GLU A 27 10.53 -1.73 -9.89
C GLU A 27 12.00 -2.16 -10.05
N ALA A 28 12.51 -2.98 -9.12
CA ALA A 28 13.84 -3.57 -9.22
C ALA A 28 14.02 -4.43 -10.48
N GLY A 29 12.94 -5.02 -11.00
CA GLY A 29 12.93 -5.83 -12.22
C GLY A 29 12.90 -5.04 -13.53
N TYR A 30 12.61 -3.73 -13.51
CA TYR A 30 12.43 -2.94 -14.73
C TYR A 30 13.66 -2.85 -15.61
N GLU A 31 14.82 -2.59 -15.01
CA GLU A 31 16.06 -2.45 -15.78
C GLU A 31 16.47 -3.75 -16.44
N ILE A 32 16.31 -4.88 -15.75
CA ILE A 32 16.59 -6.21 -16.27
C ILE A 32 15.65 -6.53 -17.44
N THR A 33 14.34 -6.28 -17.26
CA THR A 33 13.32 -6.55 -18.28
C THR A 33 13.54 -5.70 -19.54
N ARG A 34 13.82 -4.40 -19.38
CA ARG A 34 14.17 -3.51 -20.49
C ARG A 34 15.46 -3.92 -21.18
N SER A 35 16.47 -4.35 -20.41
CA SER A 35 17.75 -4.83 -20.95
C SER A 35 17.60 -6.12 -21.77
N ALA A 36 16.58 -6.94 -21.48
CA ALA A 36 16.21 -8.10 -22.28
C ALA A 36 15.42 -7.73 -23.56
N GLY A 37 15.15 -6.45 -23.81
CA GLY A 37 14.39 -5.96 -24.96
C GLY A 37 12.88 -6.05 -24.79
N CYS A 38 12.39 -6.29 -23.57
CA CYS A 38 10.96 -6.36 -23.25
C CYS A 38 10.43 -5.01 -22.74
N THR A 39 9.13 -4.77 -22.91
CA THR A 39 8.45 -3.60 -22.35
C THR A 39 8.05 -3.83 -20.91
N THR A 40 8.03 -2.77 -20.11
CA THR A 40 7.64 -2.76 -18.69
C THR A 40 6.33 -2.02 -18.43
N ILE A 41 5.64 -1.53 -19.47
CA ILE A 41 4.49 -0.64 -19.37
C ILE A 41 3.40 -1.17 -18.42
N ASP A 42 2.99 -2.44 -18.57
CA ASP A 42 1.94 -3.02 -17.71
C ASP A 42 2.40 -3.13 -16.24
N ALA A 43 3.69 -3.39 -16.03
CA ALA A 43 4.28 -3.47 -14.70
C ALA A 43 4.45 -2.09 -14.06
N GLU A 44 4.73 -1.06 -14.86
CA GLU A 44 4.76 0.35 -14.44
C GLU A 44 3.37 0.83 -14.03
N LEU A 45 2.34 0.54 -14.84
CA LEU A 45 0.94 0.84 -14.49
C LEU A 45 0.51 0.12 -13.21
N THR A 46 0.89 -1.16 -13.06
CA THR A 46 0.58 -1.93 -11.84
C THR A 46 1.21 -1.30 -10.59
N VAL A 47 2.45 -0.80 -10.72
CA VAL A 47 3.12 -0.11 -9.60
C VAL A 47 2.48 1.23 -9.32
N GLU A 48 2.13 2.01 -10.35
CA GLU A 48 1.43 3.29 -10.19
C GLU A 48 0.12 3.11 -9.41
N ASP A 49 -0.72 2.17 -9.82
CA ASP A 49 -1.97 1.83 -9.13
C ASP A 49 -1.71 1.36 -7.69
N GLY A 50 -0.67 0.53 -7.49
CA GLY A 50 -0.28 0.06 -6.18
C GLY A 50 0.15 1.19 -5.24
N ARG A 51 0.94 2.14 -5.73
CA ARG A 51 1.38 3.33 -4.99
C ARG A 51 0.19 4.24 -4.65
N SER A 52 -0.77 4.39 -5.55
CA SER A 52 -2.01 5.13 -5.28
C SER A 52 -2.78 4.49 -4.12
N PHE A 53 -2.96 3.17 -4.13
CA PHE A 53 -3.64 2.46 -3.04
C PHE A 53 -2.89 2.59 -1.70
N ILE A 54 -1.56 2.47 -1.71
CA ILE A 54 -0.73 2.64 -0.49
C ILE A 54 -0.93 4.03 0.11
N ALA A 55 -0.98 5.08 -0.72
CA ALA A 55 -1.23 6.44 -0.26
C ALA A 55 -2.62 6.57 0.39
N GLU A 56 -3.67 6.03 -0.24
CA GLU A 56 -5.03 6.03 0.33
C GLU A 56 -5.12 5.26 1.64
N ALA A 57 -4.51 4.07 1.70
CA ALA A 57 -4.47 3.25 2.91
C ALA A 57 -3.73 3.95 4.07
N THR A 58 -2.64 4.66 3.76
CA THR A 58 -1.89 5.46 4.74
C THR A 58 -2.76 6.58 5.30
N CYS A 59 -3.38 7.38 4.42
CA CYS A 59 -4.29 8.45 4.85
C CYS A 59 -5.42 7.90 5.73
N TYR A 60 -6.02 6.76 5.35
CA TYR A 60 -7.07 6.12 6.14
C TYR A 60 -6.59 5.74 7.55
N LEU A 61 -5.44 5.08 7.67
CA LEU A 61 -4.90 4.67 8.97
C LEU A 61 -4.58 5.87 9.86
N GLU A 62 -3.98 6.93 9.31
CA GLU A 62 -3.69 8.18 10.02
C GLU A 62 -4.96 8.87 10.53
N GLU A 63 -6.04 8.86 9.74
CA GLU A 63 -7.33 9.39 10.16
C GLU A 63 -7.94 8.59 11.31
N GLN A 64 -7.88 7.25 11.25
CA GLN A 64 -8.36 6.38 12.32
C GLN A 64 -7.57 6.57 13.63
N GLU A 65 -6.25 6.73 13.55
CA GLU A 65 -5.41 7.04 14.71
C GLU A 65 -5.80 8.39 15.33
N ARG A 66 -6.00 9.42 14.50
CA ARG A 66 -6.42 10.74 14.96
C ARG A 66 -7.80 10.71 15.63
N GLU A 67 -8.75 9.97 15.08
CA GLU A 67 -10.08 9.80 15.69
C GLU A 67 -9.97 9.13 17.07
N SER A 68 -9.10 8.14 17.21
CA SER A 68 -8.88 7.45 18.49
C SER A 68 -8.33 8.37 19.59
N CYS A 69 -7.48 9.34 19.25
CA CYS A 69 -6.90 10.31 20.20
C CYS A 69 -7.85 11.43 20.62
N ASN A 70 -8.93 11.70 19.88
CA ASN A 70 -9.83 12.84 20.11
C ASN A 70 -11.08 12.50 20.93
N THR A 71 -11.22 11.28 21.43
CA THR A 71 -12.37 10.87 22.25
C THR A 71 -12.29 11.52 23.66
N PRO A 72 -13.27 12.34 24.10
CA PRO A 72 -13.31 12.84 25.48
C PRO A 72 -13.46 11.67 26.47
N GLN A 73 -12.61 11.64 27.51
CA GLN A 73 -12.74 10.72 28.65
C GLN A 73 -13.99 10.99 29.49
#